data_AF-A0A240UJ12-F1
#
_entry.id   AF-A0A240UJ12-F1
#
_cell.length_a   1.000
_cell.length_b   1.000
_cell.length_c   1.000
_cell.angle_alpha   90.00
_cell.angle_beta   90.00
_cell.angle_gamma   90.00
#
_symmetry.space_group_name_H-M   'P 1'
#
loop_
_entity.id
_entity.type
_entity.pdbx_description
1 polymer ?
#
loop_
_entity_poly.entity_id
_entity_poly.type
_entity_poly.pdbx_seq_one_letter_code
_entity_poly.pdbx_strand_id
1 'polypeptide(L)'
;MAKFIGAVRFQNGDLAWFLWNGVIDMAMPRLFRTREEASDAWDDPQRGAYEPRPGGDVVDVMPLYDPDIDGPESDARVFFRSRADRDAMVLIGPLSLDRAMDEKL
;
A
#
# COMPACT_ATOMS: atom_id res chain seq x y z
N MET A 1 2.25 9.30 16.81
CA MET A 1 2.47 8.20 15.85
C MET A 1 1.89 8.65 14.52
N ALA A 2 2.70 8.78 13.47
CA ALA A 2 2.22 9.25 12.17
C ALA A 2 1.58 8.08 11.42
N LYS A 3 0.25 8.14 11.29
CA LYS A 3 -0.56 7.14 10.59
C LYS A 3 -1.00 7.76 9.27
N PHE A 4 -0.72 7.08 8.17
CA PHE A 4 -1.16 7.54 6.86
C PHE A 4 -1.95 6.43 6.16
N ILE A 5 -2.87 6.84 5.29
CA ILE A 5 -3.55 5.94 4.37
C ILE A 5 -2.91 6.19 3.02
N GLY A 6 -2.30 5.14 2.47
CA GLY A 6 -1.74 5.15 1.13
C GLY A 6 -2.59 4.34 0.17
N ALA A 7 -2.23 4.40 -1.11
CA ALA A 7 -2.84 3.57 -2.13
C ALA A 7 -1.80 2.84 -2.97
N VAL A 8 -2.16 1.65 -3.41
CA VAL A 8 -1.46 0.93 -4.47
C VAL A 8 -2.25 1.07 -5.76
N ARG A 9 -1.52 1.25 -6.86
CA ARG A 9 -2.08 1.29 -8.21
C ARG A 9 -1.66 0.05 -8.96
N PHE A 10 -2.64 -0.70 -9.44
CA PHE A 10 -2.39 -1.82 -10.33
C PHE A 10 -2.16 -1.36 -11.76
N GLN A 11 -1.57 -2.22 -12.60
CA GLN A 11 -1.28 -1.89 -14.00
C GLN A 11 -2.52 -1.57 -14.85
N ASN A 12 -3.70 -2.07 -14.46
CA ASN A 12 -4.96 -1.73 -15.11
C ASN A 12 -5.58 -0.41 -14.64
N GLY A 13 -4.91 0.32 -13.73
CA GLY A 13 -5.39 1.58 -13.16
C GLY A 13 -6.24 1.44 -11.91
N ASP A 14 -6.60 0.22 -11.51
CA ASP A 14 -7.35 0.00 -10.27
C ASP A 14 -6.55 0.44 -9.05
N LEU A 15 -7.25 0.91 -8.04
CA LEU A 15 -6.68 1.32 -6.77
C LEU A 15 -7.12 0.39 -5.65
N ALA A 16 -6.19 0.11 -4.75
CA ALA A 16 -6.50 -0.44 -3.43
C ALA A 16 -5.76 0.37 -2.37
N TRP A 17 -6.31 0.40 -1.16
CA TRP A 17 -5.85 1.25 -0.07
C TRP A 17 -5.09 0.43 0.96
N PHE A 18 -4.16 1.04 1.66
CA PHE A 18 -3.41 0.38 2.73
C PHE A 18 -3.04 1.37 3.83
N LEU A 19 -2.62 0.82 4.97
CA LEU A 19 -2.13 1.61 6.09
C LEU A 19 -0.61 1.73 6.06
N TRP A 20 -0.08 2.95 6.09
CA TRP A 20 1.36 3.19 6.20
C TRP A 20 1.72 3.50 7.65
N ASN A 21 2.67 2.75 8.19
CA ASN A 21 3.25 3.03 9.48
C ASN A 21 4.44 3.98 9.32
N GLY A 22 4.21 5.28 9.53
CA GLY A 22 5.24 6.31 9.37
C GLY A 22 6.32 6.32 10.45
N VAL A 23 6.25 5.45 11.47
CA VAL A 23 7.33 5.33 12.48
C VAL A 23 8.45 4.41 11.98
N ILE A 24 8.09 3.34 11.28
CA ILE A 24 9.03 2.36 10.72
C ILE A 24 9.09 2.42 9.19
N ASP A 25 8.44 3.42 8.60
CA ASP A 25 8.35 3.70 7.16
C ASP A 25 8.01 2.46 6.31
N MET A 26 6.90 1.82 6.67
CA MET A 26 6.51 0.53 6.08
C MET A 26 5.00 0.42 5.86
N ALA A 27 4.63 -0.15 4.72
CA ALA A 27 3.25 -0.52 4.41
C ALA A 27 2.82 -1.72 5.25
N MET A 28 1.63 -1.63 5.83
CA MET A 28 0.94 -2.80 6.34
C MET A 28 0.51 -3.67 5.15
N PRO A 29 0.67 -5.01 5.22
CA PRO A 29 0.42 -5.88 4.08
C PRO A 29 -1.02 -5.82 3.57
N ARG A 30 -2.00 -5.63 4.45
CA ARG A 30 -3.41 -5.73 4.06
C ARG A 30 -3.83 -4.56 3.17
N LEU A 31 -4.53 -4.90 2.09
CA LEU A 31 -5.19 -3.97 1.19
C LEU A 31 -6.70 -3.89 1.47
N PHE A 32 -7.28 -2.75 1.15
CA PHE A 32 -8.69 -2.42 1.29
C PHE A 32 -9.25 -1.89 -0.03
N ARG A 33 -10.55 -2.08 -0.27
CA ARG A 33 -11.16 -1.63 -1.53
C ARG A 33 -11.46 -0.15 -1.50
N THR A 34 -11.70 0.42 -0.32
CA THR A 34 -11.98 1.84 -0.14
C THR A 34 -11.09 2.47 0.92
N ARG A 35 -10.99 3.81 0.89
CA ARG A 35 -10.22 4.59 1.86
C ARG A 35 -10.87 4.51 3.26
N GLU A 36 -12.20 4.45 3.32
CA GLU A 36 -12.98 4.32 4.55
C GLU A 36 -12.72 2.98 5.22
N GLU A 37 -12.72 1.88 4.46
CA GLU A 37 -12.37 0.55 4.99
C GLU A 37 -10.97 0.53 5.60
N ALA A 38 -10.00 1.21 4.96
CA ALA A 38 -8.64 1.34 5.49
C ALA A 38 -8.62 2.20 6.76
N SER A 39 -9.38 3.30 6.78
CA SER A 39 -9.50 4.18 7.95
C SER A 39 -10.08 3.46 9.16
N ASP A 40 -11.17 2.71 8.98
CA ASP A 40 -11.84 1.97 10.06
C ASP A 40 -10.94 0.85 10.61
N ALA A 41 -10.11 0.25 9.75
CA ALA A 41 -9.19 -0.81 10.15
C ALA A 41 -8.07 -0.35 11.10
N TRP A 42 -7.82 0.96 11.22
CA TRP A 42 -6.82 1.44 12.19
C TRP A 42 -7.21 1.21 13.64
N ASP A 43 -8.52 1.16 13.91
CA ASP A 43 -9.07 0.99 15.26
C ASP A 43 -9.29 -0.49 15.60
N ASP A 44 -9.13 -1.40 14.62
CA ASP A 44 -9.20 -2.86 14.78
C ASP A 44 -7.88 -3.55 14.39
N PRO A 45 -6.86 -3.55 15.27
CA PRO A 45 -5.54 -4.08 14.98
C PRO A 45 -5.46 -5.62 14.88
N GLN A 46 -6.56 -6.37 15.01
CA GLN A 46 -6.50 -7.84 15.15
C GLN A 46 -6.45 -8.64 13.84
N ARG A 47 -6.45 -8.02 12.65
CA ARG A 47 -6.59 -8.77 11.40
C ARG A 47 -5.30 -9.00 10.62
N GLY A 48 -4.67 -10.13 10.93
CA GLY A 48 -4.12 -11.05 9.93
C GLY A 48 -2.60 -11.01 9.76
N ALA A 49 -1.91 -12.00 10.34
CA ALA A 49 -0.58 -12.38 9.88
C ALA A 49 -0.70 -12.92 8.44
N TYR A 50 0.05 -12.34 7.51
CA TYR A 50 0.14 -12.81 6.14
C TYR A 50 1.42 -13.62 5.94
N GLU A 51 1.29 -14.77 5.30
CA GLU A 51 2.43 -15.57 4.84
C GLU A 51 2.79 -15.18 3.40
N PRO A 52 4.06 -14.83 3.12
CA PRO A 52 4.50 -14.47 1.78
C PRO A 52 4.21 -15.60 0.79
N ARG A 53 3.48 -15.30 -0.28
CA ARG A 53 3.27 -16.23 -1.40
C ARG A 53 4.12 -15.83 -2.61
N PRO A 54 4.70 -16.78 -3.34
CA PRO A 54 5.33 -16.47 -4.62
C PRO A 54 4.28 -15.99 -5.63
N GLY A 55 4.55 -14.89 -6.34
CA GLY A 55 3.65 -14.30 -7.32
C GLY A 55 3.26 -12.86 -7.00
N GLY A 56 2.11 -12.42 -7.54
CA GLY A 56 1.55 -11.09 -7.36
C GLY A 56 1.78 -10.16 -8.55
N ASP A 57 0.82 -9.25 -8.75
CA ASP A 57 0.89 -8.20 -9.75
C ASP A 57 1.83 -7.10 -9.29
N VAL A 58 2.64 -6.57 -10.19
CA VAL A 58 3.45 -5.37 -9.90
C VAL A 58 2.51 -4.18 -9.71
N VAL A 59 2.68 -3.50 -8.58
CA VAL A 59 1.88 -2.33 -8.20
C VAL A 59 2.78 -1.16 -7.85
N ASP A 60 2.31 0.05 -8.15
CA ASP A 60 2.94 1.28 -7.71
C ASP A 60 2.42 1.63 -6.30
N VAL A 61 3.31 1.89 -5.34
CA VAL A 61 2.96 2.21 -3.95
C VAL A 61 3.02 3.72 -3.72
N MET A 62 1.96 4.31 -3.15
CA MET A 62 1.80 5.75 -2.95
C MET A 62 1.34 6.03 -1.51
N PRO A 63 2.27 6.17 -0.53
CA PRO A 63 1.94 6.26 0.90
C PRO A 63 1.13 7.49 1.35
N LEU A 64 1.15 8.57 0.57
CA LEU A 64 0.48 9.85 0.85
C LEU A 64 -0.56 10.19 -0.22
N TYR A 65 -1.16 9.18 -0.86
CA TYR A 65 -2.14 9.41 -1.90
C TYR A 65 -3.42 10.02 -1.33
N ASP A 66 -3.79 11.20 -1.82
CA ASP A 66 -5.08 11.83 -1.55
C ASP A 66 -5.79 12.17 -2.88
N PRO A 67 -6.92 11.52 -3.20
CA PRO A 67 -7.63 11.70 -4.44
C PRO A 67 -8.46 12.99 -4.46
N ASP A 68 -8.70 13.62 -3.30
CA ASP A 68 -9.53 14.83 -3.16
C ASP A 68 -8.70 16.12 -3.29
N ILE A 69 -7.38 16.00 -3.34
CA ILE A 69 -6.49 17.12 -3.62
C ILE A 69 -6.33 17.21 -5.15
N ASP A 70 -6.64 18.36 -5.74
CA ASP A 70 -6.38 18.65 -7.15
C ASP A 70 -5.12 19.50 -7.27
N GLY A 71 -4.08 18.99 -7.93
CA GLY A 71 -2.86 19.74 -8.26
C GLY A 71 -1.62 18.85 -8.40
N PRO A 72 -0.49 19.38 -8.89
CA PRO A 72 0.78 18.63 -8.99
C PRO A 72 1.36 18.21 -7.62
N GLU A 73 0.77 18.66 -6.50
CA GLU A 73 1.05 18.15 -5.15
C GLU A 73 0.11 17.03 -4.71
N SER A 74 -1.00 16.81 -5.43
CA SER A 74 -1.77 15.55 -5.39
C SER A 74 -1.12 14.44 -6.20
N ASP A 75 0.07 14.72 -6.76
CA ASP A 75 0.96 13.70 -7.28
C ASP A 75 1.14 12.64 -6.20
N ALA A 76 0.37 11.58 -6.39
CA ALA A 76 0.62 10.22 -6.01
C ALA A 76 1.97 9.80 -6.58
N ARG A 77 3.05 10.41 -6.07
CA ARG A 77 4.41 10.07 -6.48
C ARG A 77 4.57 8.63 -6.09
N VAL A 78 4.69 7.79 -7.11
CA VAL A 78 5.06 6.40 -6.93
C VAL A 78 6.33 6.41 -6.09
N PHE A 79 6.21 5.94 -4.87
CA PHE A 79 7.30 5.97 -3.91
C PHE A 79 8.25 4.81 -4.22
N PHE A 80 7.68 3.63 -4.47
CA PHE A 80 8.38 2.44 -4.97
C PHE A 80 7.39 1.48 -5.62
N ARG A 81 7.92 0.45 -6.30
CA ARG A 81 7.13 -0.66 -6.81
C ARG A 81 7.11 -1.83 -5.86
N SER A 82 5.96 -2.46 -5.73
CA SER A 82 5.75 -3.65 -4.93
C SER A 82 5.04 -4.73 -5.73
N ARG A 83 4.70 -5.84 -5.07
CA ARG A 83 3.82 -6.88 -5.57
C ARG A 83 2.62 -7.04 -4.66
N ALA A 84 1.45 -7.20 -5.27
CA ALA A 84 0.20 -7.45 -4.55
C ALA A 84 -0.52 -8.69 -5.10
N ASP A 85 -1.10 -9.48 -4.20
CA ASP A 85 -2.10 -10.48 -4.53
C ASP A 85 -3.47 -9.79 -4.55
N ARG A 86 -4.02 -9.59 -5.74
CA ARG A 86 -5.31 -8.93 -5.92
C ARG A 86 -6.46 -9.73 -5.32
N ASP A 87 -6.44 -11.04 -5.42
CA ASP A 87 -7.52 -11.90 -4.94
C ASP A 87 -7.50 -11.99 -3.41
N ALA A 88 -6.30 -12.07 -2.83
CA ALA A 88 -6.13 -12.08 -1.38
C ALA A 88 -6.22 -10.68 -0.73
N MET A 89 -6.17 -9.60 -1.53
CA MET A 89 -6.11 -8.20 -1.06
C MET A 89 -4.93 -7.97 -0.10
N VAL A 90 -3.73 -8.36 -0.52
CA VAL A 90 -2.51 -8.24 0.28
C VAL A 90 -1.29 -7.83 -0.56
N LEU A 91 -0.52 -6.86 -0.07
CA LEU A 91 0.86 -6.58 -0.48
C LEU A 91 1.78 -7.70 -0.02
N ILE A 92 2.43 -8.33 -0.99
CA ILE A 92 3.32 -9.48 -0.79
C ILE A 92 4.77 -9.03 -0.62
N GLY A 93 5.12 -7.87 -1.16
CA GLY A 93 6.41 -7.23 -0.94
C GLY A 93 7.04 -6.70 -2.22
N PRO A 94 8.04 -5.81 -2.09
CA PRO A 94 8.57 -5.14 -0.89
C PRO A 94 7.52 -4.26 -0.19
N LEU A 95 7.64 -4.05 1.13
CA LEU A 95 6.71 -3.24 1.93
C LEU A 95 7.25 -1.86 2.30
N SER A 96 8.53 -1.61 2.02
CA SER A 96 9.20 -0.34 2.26
C SER A 96 10.15 -0.04 1.10
N LEU A 97 10.52 1.24 0.96
CA LEU A 97 11.44 1.68 -0.10
C LEU A 97 12.79 0.97 -0.01
N ASP A 98 13.37 0.85 1.19
CA ASP A 98 14.66 0.18 1.40
C ASP A 98 14.65 -1.25 0.86
N ARG A 99 13.59 -2.02 1.17
CA ARG A 99 13.44 -3.39 0.66
C ARG A 99 13.22 -3.44 -0.84
N ALA A 100 12.56 -2.41 -1.41
CA ALA A 100 12.35 -2.31 -2.84
C ALA A 100 13.64 -2.00 -3.61
N MET A 101 14.60 -1.33 -2.99
CA MET A 101 15.91 -1.12 -3.60
C MET A 101 16.75 -2.41 -3.62
N ASP A 102 16.58 -3.28 -2.63
CA ASP A 102 17.23 -4.60 -2.58
C ASP A 102 16.60 -5.60 -3.57
N GLU A 103 15.27 -5.60 -3.69
CA GLU A 103 14.51 -6.40 -4.65
C GLU A 103 14.40 -5.66 -6.00
N LYS A 104 15.32 -5.91 -6.95
CA LYS A 104 15.27 -5.33 -8.30
C LYS A 104 14.02 -5.79 -9.10
N LEU A 105 12.87 -5.15 -8.86
CA LEU A 105 11.58 -5.38 -9.51
C LEU A 105 11.39 -4.60 -10.81
#